data_AF-A0A925E616-F1
#
_entry.id   AF-A0A925E616-F1
#
_cell.length_a   1.000
_cell.length_b   1.000
_cell.length_c   1.000
_cell.angle_alpha   90.00
_cell.angle_beta   90.00
_cell.angle_gamma   90.00
#
_symmetry.space_group_name_H-M   'P 1'
#
loop_
_entity.id
_entity.type
_entity.pdbx_description
1 polymer ?
#
loop_
_entity_poly.entity_id
_entity_poly.type
_entity_poly.pdbx_seq_one_letter_code
_entity_poly.pdbx_strand_id
1 'polypeptide(L)'
;MVFMIGVDAAVEENIIDEFEDAVIPRSRVFVLLDGTFVVRWSENRVQELESGHYRVFEKRDFGAPITDYELNQLKNAGLVERYDKEVVWLTSLPNRDAFSTLSPWEQQRIRSYYVNTTLPGSVLHDVEDLLEEIGLADTFTARLRDDFVVLWGTKGLSFHKFDDAEKARVLIVERAPDAFAHAVVAFIETTRRD
;
A
#
# COMPACT_ATOMS: atom_id res chain seq x y z
N MET A 1 -63.68 13.21 14.60
CA MET A 1 -63.20 12.03 13.84
C MET A 1 -62.07 12.54 12.93
N VAL A 2 -60.87 12.02 13.19
CA VAL A 2 -59.55 12.32 12.60
C VAL A 2 -59.41 11.38 11.37
N PHE A 3 -58.78 11.68 10.23
CA PHE A 3 -57.35 11.91 9.98
C PHE A 3 -57.12 12.44 8.55
N MET A 4 -56.18 13.39 8.41
CA MET A 4 -55.43 13.60 7.17
C MET A 4 -54.35 12.53 7.08
N ILE A 5 -54.20 11.90 5.91
CA ILE A 5 -53.12 10.96 5.64
C ILE A 5 -52.05 11.71 4.85
N GLY A 6 -50.91 11.92 5.48
CA GLY A 6 -49.68 12.41 4.86
C GLY A 6 -49.06 11.35 3.98
N VAL A 7 -48.36 11.78 2.95
CA VAL A 7 -47.47 10.94 2.16
C VAL A 7 -46.09 11.57 2.29
N ASP A 8 -45.39 11.19 3.36
CA ASP A 8 -43.96 11.45 3.49
C ASP A 8 -43.19 10.22 3.00
N ALA A 9 -42.19 10.51 2.16
CA ALA A 9 -41.26 9.56 1.60
C ALA A 9 -40.44 8.90 2.72
N ALA A 10 -40.48 7.57 2.79
CA ALA A 10 -39.48 6.78 3.49
C ALA A 10 -38.72 5.96 2.45
N VAL A 11 -37.53 6.45 2.11
CA VAL A 11 -36.50 5.67 1.44
C VAL A 11 -36.02 4.66 2.47
N GLU A 12 -36.23 3.38 2.21
CA GLU A 12 -35.71 2.28 3.03
C GLU A 12 -34.18 2.27 2.96
N GLU A 13 -33.54 2.92 3.94
CA GLU A 13 -32.16 2.65 4.29
C GLU A 13 -32.09 1.25 4.89
N ASN A 14 -31.68 0.27 4.08
CA ASN A 14 -31.18 -1.00 4.59
C ASN A 14 -29.83 -0.75 5.26
N ILE A 15 -29.88 -0.38 6.54
CA ILE A 15 -28.77 -0.47 7.47
C ILE A 15 -28.46 -1.97 7.63
N ILE A 16 -27.43 -2.47 6.95
CA ILE A 16 -26.89 -3.80 7.21
C ILE A 16 -25.92 -3.65 8.37
N ASP A 17 -26.47 -3.79 9.57
CA ASP A 17 -25.77 -4.03 10.83
C ASP A 17 -25.85 -5.54 11.10
N GLU A 18 -24.82 -6.29 10.71
CA GLU A 18 -24.45 -7.63 11.18
C GLU A 18 -23.38 -8.20 10.24
N PHE A 19 -22.10 -7.99 10.57
CA PHE A 19 -21.03 -8.88 10.11
C PHE A 19 -20.33 -9.44 11.36
N GLU A 20 -20.97 -10.44 11.96
CA GLU A 20 -20.26 -11.51 12.65
C GLU A 20 -19.22 -12.07 11.65
N ASP A 21 -17.94 -12.00 12.02
CA ASP A 21 -16.76 -12.34 11.22
C ASP A 21 -16.73 -11.71 9.81
N ALA A 22 -16.03 -10.58 9.66
CA ALA A 22 -15.89 -9.89 8.37
C ALA A 22 -15.00 -10.69 7.39
N VAL A 23 -15.58 -11.77 6.82
CA VAL A 23 -14.99 -12.60 5.77
C VAL A 23 -15.14 -11.90 4.44
N ILE A 24 -14.02 -11.52 3.83
CA ILE A 24 -13.99 -10.79 2.58
C ILE A 24 -13.30 -11.64 1.51
N PRO A 25 -13.87 -11.76 0.29
CA PRO A 25 -13.16 -12.35 -0.84
C PRO A 25 -11.82 -11.66 -1.04
N ARG A 26 -10.74 -12.43 -1.13
CA ARG A 26 -9.38 -11.90 -1.27
C ARG A 26 -9.24 -10.98 -2.49
N SER A 27 -9.96 -11.26 -3.56
CA SER A 27 -9.99 -10.42 -4.78
C SER A 27 -10.53 -9.00 -4.56
N ARG A 28 -11.24 -8.76 -3.45
CA ARG A 28 -11.70 -7.42 -3.04
C ARG A 28 -10.69 -6.67 -2.20
N VAL A 29 -9.64 -7.34 -1.73
CA VAL A 29 -8.57 -6.73 -0.95
C VAL A 29 -7.40 -6.45 -1.89
N PHE A 30 -6.96 -5.20 -1.93
CA PHE A 30 -5.87 -4.78 -2.81
C PHE A 30 -5.20 -3.52 -2.29
N VAL A 31 -4.12 -3.17 -2.96
CA VAL A 31 -3.33 -1.98 -2.67
C VAL A 31 -3.62 -0.94 -3.75
N LEU A 32 -3.90 0.29 -3.32
CA LEU A 32 -4.02 1.43 -4.21
C LEU A 32 -2.64 1.91 -4.68
N LEU A 33 -2.60 2.73 -5.73
CA LEU A 33 -1.35 3.33 -6.25
C LEU A 33 -0.55 4.11 -5.20
N ASP A 34 -1.22 4.61 -4.17
CA ASP A 34 -0.62 5.33 -3.05
C ASP A 34 -0.07 4.40 -1.95
N GLY A 35 -0.22 3.09 -2.08
CA GLY A 35 0.21 2.10 -1.10
C GLY A 35 -0.82 1.80 -0.01
N THR A 36 -2.03 2.34 -0.10
CA THR A 36 -3.08 2.12 0.91
C THR A 36 -3.73 0.75 0.72
N PHE A 37 -3.79 -0.04 1.79
CA PHE A 37 -4.54 -1.29 1.80
C PHE A 37 -6.04 -1.03 1.90
N VAL A 38 -6.81 -1.56 0.96
CA VAL A 38 -8.25 -1.31 0.90
C VAL A 38 -9.07 -2.57 0.66
N VAL A 39 -10.34 -2.49 1.05
CA VAL A 39 -11.40 -3.42 0.66
C VAL A 39 -12.35 -2.71 -0.29
N ARG A 40 -12.65 -3.34 -1.42
CA ARG A 40 -13.65 -2.85 -2.36
C ARG A 40 -15.03 -3.36 -2.02
N TRP A 41 -15.93 -2.42 -1.76
CA TRP A 41 -17.33 -2.69 -1.46
C TRP A 41 -18.23 -2.56 -2.69
N SER A 42 -17.90 -1.63 -3.59
CA SER A 42 -18.64 -1.42 -4.83
C SER A 42 -17.72 -1.02 -5.98
N GLU A 43 -18.29 -0.76 -7.16
CA GLU A 43 -17.49 -0.45 -8.34
C GLU A 43 -16.59 0.77 -8.16
N ASN A 44 -17.10 1.80 -7.47
CA ASN A 44 -16.44 3.10 -7.30
C ASN A 44 -16.19 3.46 -5.84
N ARG A 45 -16.22 2.47 -4.93
CA ARG A 45 -16.06 2.71 -3.50
C ARG A 45 -15.17 1.65 -2.86
N VAL A 46 -14.17 2.13 -2.13
CA VAL A 46 -13.27 1.32 -1.33
C VAL A 46 -13.23 1.85 0.10
N GLN A 47 -12.83 0.99 1.01
CA GLN A 47 -12.58 1.32 2.41
C GLN A 47 -11.14 1.00 2.75
N GLU A 48 -10.45 1.93 3.38
CA GLU A 48 -9.10 1.73 3.87
C GLU A 48 -9.10 0.80 5.08
N LEU A 49 -8.21 -0.19 5.10
CA LEU A 49 -8.14 -1.17 6.18
C LEU A 49 -7.60 -0.56 7.47
N GLU A 50 -6.55 0.26 7.36
CA GLU A 50 -5.91 0.92 8.50
C GLU A 50 -6.85 1.94 9.17
N SER A 51 -7.42 2.86 8.40
CA SER A 51 -8.24 3.96 8.93
C SER A 51 -9.74 3.65 9.02
N GLY A 52 -10.23 2.73 8.18
CA GLY A 52 -11.66 2.51 8.00
C GLY A 52 -12.38 3.56 7.15
N HIS A 53 -11.66 4.55 6.62
CA HIS A 53 -12.22 5.61 5.81
C HIS A 53 -12.71 5.09 4.46
N TYR A 54 -13.87 5.56 4.03
CA TYR A 54 -14.41 5.27 2.71
C TYR A 54 -13.97 6.35 1.73
N ARG A 55 -13.47 5.95 0.57
CA ARG A 55 -13.12 6.87 -0.51
C ARG A 55 -13.69 6.42 -1.84
N VAL A 56 -13.85 7.39 -2.72
CA VAL A 56 -14.14 7.14 -4.13
C VAL A 56 -12.95 6.38 -4.71
N PHE A 57 -13.27 5.37 -5.50
CA PHE A 57 -12.29 4.56 -6.20
C PHE A 57 -12.52 4.68 -7.69
N GLU A 58 -11.46 5.00 -8.42
CA GLU A 58 -11.43 4.88 -9.86
C GLU A 58 -10.49 3.76 -10.26
N LYS A 59 -10.72 3.12 -11.42
CA LYS A 59 -9.84 2.03 -11.89
C LYS A 59 -8.37 2.44 -12.01
N ARG A 60 -8.11 3.74 -12.25
CA ARG A 60 -6.76 4.30 -12.30
C ARG A 60 -6.05 4.30 -10.94
N ASP A 61 -6.79 4.20 -9.83
CA ASP A 61 -6.22 4.20 -8.47
C ASP A 61 -5.77 2.79 -8.03
N PHE A 62 -6.10 1.75 -8.81
CA PHE A 62 -5.65 0.40 -8.55
C PHE A 62 -4.14 0.30 -8.73
N GLY A 63 -3.43 -0.16 -7.68
CA GLY A 63 -2.01 -0.45 -7.74
C GLY A 63 -1.77 -1.92 -8.03
N ALA A 64 -2.00 -2.78 -7.03
CA ALA A 64 -1.69 -4.20 -7.14
C ALA A 64 -2.67 -5.07 -6.34
N PRO A 65 -2.92 -6.32 -6.78
CA PRO A 65 -3.64 -7.30 -5.97
C PRO A 65 -2.85 -7.61 -4.70
N ILE A 66 -3.55 -7.92 -3.61
CA ILE A 66 -2.87 -8.19 -2.33
C ILE A 66 -2.12 -9.53 -2.31
N THR A 67 -0.88 -9.49 -1.87
CA THR A 67 0.03 -10.63 -1.74
C THR A 67 -0.04 -11.30 -0.36
N ASP A 68 0.47 -12.53 -0.25
CA ASP A 68 0.58 -13.23 1.04
C ASP A 68 1.51 -12.49 2.01
N TYR A 69 2.54 -11.82 1.49
CA TYR A 69 3.44 -11.01 2.29
C TYR A 69 2.69 -9.86 2.96
N GLU A 70 1.89 -9.11 2.20
CA GLU A 70 1.10 -7.99 2.71
C GLU A 70 0.00 -8.44 3.67
N LEU A 71 -0.67 -9.55 3.37
CA LEU A 71 -1.66 -10.14 4.29
C LEU A 71 -1.02 -10.56 5.63
N ASN A 72 0.21 -11.08 5.62
CA ASN A 72 0.95 -11.33 6.84
C ASN A 72 1.29 -10.04 7.61
N GLN A 73 1.61 -8.94 6.91
CA GLN A 73 1.83 -7.65 7.56
C GLN A 73 0.55 -7.14 8.22
N LEU A 74 -0.58 -7.20 7.53
CA LEU A 74 -1.89 -6.82 8.08
C LEU A 74 -2.31 -7.70 9.26
N LYS A 75 -1.92 -8.98 9.22
CA LYS A 75 -2.15 -9.91 10.34
C LYS A 75 -1.31 -9.54 11.56
N ASN A 76 -0.03 -9.25 11.37
CA ASN A 76 0.84 -8.78 12.44
C ASN A 76 0.38 -7.43 13.03
N ALA A 77 -0.25 -6.58 12.21
CA ALA A 77 -0.87 -5.33 12.63
C ALA A 77 -2.23 -5.49 13.32
N GLY A 78 -2.76 -6.72 13.42
CA GLY A 78 -4.06 -7.00 14.04
C GLY A 78 -5.27 -6.59 13.21
N LEU A 79 -5.09 -6.21 11.95
CA LEU A 79 -6.17 -5.83 11.02
C LEU A 79 -6.77 -7.05 10.31
N VAL A 80 -5.97 -8.11 10.15
CA VAL A 80 -6.38 -9.41 9.61
C VAL A 80 -6.21 -10.45 10.69
N GLU A 81 -7.22 -11.28 10.92
CA GLU A 81 -7.11 -12.40 11.86
C GLU A 81 -6.40 -13.59 11.18
N ARG A 82 -6.87 -13.93 9.98
CA ARG A 82 -6.37 -15.04 9.15
C ARG A 82 -6.75 -14.82 7.68
N TYR A 83 -6.13 -15.57 6.78
CA TYR A 83 -6.44 -15.55 5.37
C TYR A 83 -6.09 -16.89 4.71
N ASP A 84 -6.68 -17.15 3.56
CA ASP A 84 -6.29 -18.24 2.67
C ASP A 84 -6.21 -17.75 1.21
N LYS A 85 -6.34 -18.67 0.25
CA LYS A 85 -6.27 -18.35 -1.18
C LYS A 85 -7.49 -17.60 -1.70
N GLU A 86 -8.64 -17.75 -1.05
CA GLU A 86 -9.94 -17.27 -1.54
C GLU A 86 -10.49 -16.13 -0.68
N VAL A 87 -10.20 -16.15 0.62
CA VAL A 87 -10.83 -15.25 1.60
C VAL A 87 -9.84 -14.69 2.63
N VAL A 88 -10.19 -13.53 3.17
CA VAL A 88 -9.48 -12.81 4.22
C VAL A 88 -10.48 -12.54 5.35
N TRP A 89 -10.12 -12.91 6.56
CA TRP A 89 -10.89 -12.62 7.77
C TRP A 89 -10.34 -11.35 8.40
N LEU A 90 -11.11 -10.26 8.34
CA LEU A 90 -10.74 -9.00 8.97
C LEU A 90 -11.09 -9.04 10.46
N THR A 91 -10.24 -8.44 11.28
CA THR A 91 -10.55 -8.27 12.70
C THR A 91 -11.70 -7.27 12.85
N SER A 92 -12.73 -7.64 13.62
CA SER A 92 -13.80 -6.71 13.99
C SER A 92 -13.22 -5.54 14.75
N LEU A 93 -13.38 -4.33 14.21
CA LEU A 93 -12.81 -3.16 14.85
C LEU A 93 -13.68 -2.73 16.03
N PRO A 94 -13.09 -2.46 17.21
CA PRO A 94 -13.84 -1.88 18.30
C PRO A 94 -14.40 -0.52 17.86
N ASN A 95 -15.73 -0.38 17.95
CA ASN A 95 -16.56 0.80 17.71
C ASN A 95 -15.82 2.04 17.15
N ARG A 96 -15.78 2.17 15.81
CA ARG A 96 -14.91 3.09 15.07
C ARG A 96 -15.29 4.58 15.12
N ASP A 97 -16.38 4.96 15.78
CA ASP A 97 -16.69 6.39 16.01
C ASP A 97 -15.63 7.08 16.90
N ALA A 98 -14.87 6.33 17.70
CA ALA A 98 -13.75 6.86 18.47
C ALA A 98 -12.44 7.02 17.66
N PHE A 99 -12.36 6.48 16.44
CA PHE A 99 -11.14 6.46 15.61
C PHE A 99 -11.32 7.13 14.22
N SER A 100 -12.51 7.66 13.91
CA SER A 100 -12.80 8.33 12.63
C SER A 100 -12.15 9.71 12.47
N THR A 101 -11.40 10.17 13.46
CA THR A 101 -10.40 11.22 13.26
C THR A 101 -9.03 10.55 13.23
N LEU A 102 -8.47 10.36 12.03
CA LEU A 102 -7.02 10.23 11.90
C LEU A 102 -6.42 11.37 12.73
N SER A 103 -5.60 11.02 13.70
CA SER A 103 -4.87 12.03 14.45
C SER A 103 -4.05 12.90 13.48
N PRO A 104 -3.79 14.17 13.80
CA PRO A 104 -2.95 15.02 12.95
C PRO A 104 -1.58 14.41 12.62
N TRP A 105 -1.06 13.50 13.45
CA TRP A 105 0.19 12.79 13.22
C TRP A 105 0.08 11.68 12.16
N GLU A 106 -1.07 11.02 12.02
CA GLU A 106 -1.30 9.98 11.00
C GLU A 106 -1.51 10.58 9.61
N GLN A 107 -2.20 11.72 9.54
CA GLN A 107 -2.42 12.45 8.28
C GLN A 107 -1.13 13.04 7.68
N GLN A 108 -0.06 13.10 8.46
CA GLN A 108 1.22 13.73 8.10
C GLN A 108 2.31 12.73 7.70
N ARG A 109 2.02 11.42 7.66
CA ARG A 109 3.00 10.39 7.27
C ARG A 109 3.20 10.43 5.75
N ILE A 110 4.39 10.83 5.32
CA ILE A 110 4.83 10.73 3.92
C ILE A 110 5.70 9.48 3.81
N ARG A 111 5.18 8.47 3.11
CA ARG A 111 5.95 7.29 2.71
C ARG A 111 6.83 7.65 1.51
N SER A 112 8.06 7.16 1.52
CA SER A 112 8.97 7.25 0.39
C SER A 112 9.62 5.89 0.17
N TYR A 113 9.73 5.48 -1.08
CA TYR A 113 10.11 4.13 -1.50
C TYR A 113 11.50 4.14 -2.14
N TYR A 114 12.17 2.99 -2.08
CA TYR A 114 13.47 2.76 -2.71
C TYR A 114 13.61 1.26 -3.02
N VAL A 115 14.56 0.91 -3.88
CA VAL A 115 14.86 -0.50 -4.17
C VAL A 115 15.96 -0.96 -3.23
N ASN A 116 15.65 -1.91 -2.37
CA ASN A 116 16.62 -2.56 -1.50
C ASN A 116 17.27 -3.74 -2.23
N THR A 117 18.57 -3.93 -2.06
CA THR A 117 19.31 -5.06 -2.64
C THR A 117 19.91 -5.93 -1.53
N THR A 118 20.40 -7.11 -1.89
CA THR A 118 21.17 -7.97 -0.98
C THR A 118 22.68 -7.72 -1.09
N LEU A 119 23.10 -6.74 -1.88
CA LEU A 119 24.50 -6.48 -2.17
C LEU A 119 25.16 -5.74 -0.98
N PRO A 120 26.33 -6.21 -0.52
CA PRO A 120 27.02 -5.58 0.59
C PRO A 120 27.56 -4.20 0.20
N GLY A 121 27.68 -3.31 1.16
CA GLY A 121 28.16 -1.96 0.91
C GLY A 121 29.57 -1.86 0.32
N SER A 122 30.38 -2.90 0.50
CA SER A 122 31.73 -2.99 -0.07
C SER A 122 31.73 -2.98 -1.60
N VAL A 123 30.64 -3.37 -2.26
CA VAL A 123 30.53 -3.40 -3.73
C VAL A 123 29.80 -2.18 -4.29
N LEU A 124 29.64 -1.11 -3.51
CA LEU A 124 28.94 0.10 -3.97
C LEU A 124 29.51 0.63 -5.29
N HIS A 125 30.84 0.73 -5.38
CA HIS A 125 31.48 1.28 -6.57
C HIS A 125 31.26 0.39 -7.80
N ASP A 126 31.34 -0.94 -7.63
CA ASP A 126 31.04 -1.90 -8.68
C ASP A 126 29.58 -1.77 -9.17
N VAL A 127 28.64 -1.45 -8.25
CA VAL A 127 27.24 -1.21 -8.60
C VAL A 127 27.06 0.11 -9.35
N GLU A 128 27.80 1.16 -8.99
CA GLU A 128 27.79 2.44 -9.72
C GLU A 128 28.30 2.26 -11.15
N ASP A 129 29.44 1.57 -11.31
CA ASP A 129 30.03 1.25 -12.62
C ASP A 129 29.07 0.40 -13.45
N LEU A 130 28.42 -0.60 -12.85
CA LEU A 130 27.41 -1.43 -13.52
C LEU A 130 26.21 -0.59 -13.99
N LEU A 131 25.74 0.36 -13.18
CA LEU A 131 24.64 1.25 -13.56
C LEU A 131 25.01 2.16 -14.74
N GLU A 132 26.26 2.63 -14.81
CA GLU A 132 26.78 3.35 -15.97
C GLU A 132 26.83 2.46 -17.21
N GLU A 133 27.38 1.26 -17.09
CA GLU A 133 27.52 0.29 -18.19
C GLU A 133 26.17 -0.07 -18.82
N ILE A 134 25.14 -0.31 -18.00
CA ILE A 134 23.80 -0.67 -18.48
C ILE A 134 22.92 0.55 -18.84
N GLY A 135 23.48 1.77 -18.77
CA GLY A 135 22.83 3.01 -19.15
C GLY A 135 21.70 3.46 -18.21
N LEU A 136 21.80 3.11 -16.92
CA LEU A 136 20.79 3.38 -15.89
C LEU A 136 21.27 4.38 -14.81
N ALA A 137 22.48 4.91 -14.91
CA ALA A 137 23.04 5.91 -13.97
C ALA A 137 22.20 7.21 -13.85
N ASP A 138 21.46 7.60 -14.89
CA ASP A 138 20.54 8.76 -14.80
C ASP A 138 19.20 8.42 -14.12
N THR A 139 18.86 7.13 -14.06
CA THR A 139 17.60 6.64 -13.48
C THR A 139 17.78 6.25 -12.02
N PHE A 140 18.92 5.66 -11.68
CA PHE A 140 19.22 5.17 -10.34
C PHE A 140 20.40 5.90 -9.73
N THR A 141 20.35 6.04 -8.41
CA THR A 141 21.51 6.41 -7.61
C THR A 141 21.72 5.35 -6.56
N ALA A 142 22.87 4.67 -6.60
CA ALA A 142 23.27 3.72 -5.58
C ALA A 142 23.71 4.46 -4.31
N ARG A 143 23.32 3.94 -3.15
CA ARG A 143 23.68 4.49 -1.83
C ARG A 143 23.89 3.38 -0.82
N LEU A 144 24.65 3.68 0.22
CA LEU A 144 24.74 2.82 1.40
C LEU A 144 23.58 3.07 2.35
N ARG A 145 23.02 1.97 2.85
CA ARG A 145 22.08 1.97 3.96
C ARG A 145 22.22 0.68 4.76
N ASP A 146 22.49 0.82 6.05
CA ASP A 146 22.60 -0.31 6.99
C ASP A 146 23.51 -1.44 6.46
N ASP A 147 24.68 -1.09 5.92
CA ASP A 147 25.67 -1.97 5.26
C ASP A 147 25.26 -2.62 3.93
N PHE A 148 24.11 -2.27 3.36
CA PHE A 148 23.67 -2.74 2.05
C PHE A 148 23.65 -1.61 1.01
N VAL A 149 23.81 -1.98 -0.25
CA VAL A 149 23.57 -1.08 -1.38
C VAL A 149 22.07 -0.98 -1.62
N VAL A 150 21.55 0.24 -1.68
CA VAL A 150 20.17 0.55 -2.03
C VAL A 150 20.14 1.45 -3.25
N LEU A 151 19.12 1.30 -4.07
CA LEU A 151 18.94 2.12 -5.27
C LEU A 151 17.78 3.09 -5.06
N TRP A 152 18.10 4.37 -5.16
CA TRP A 152 17.14 5.46 -5.17
C TRP A 152 16.83 5.86 -6.61
N GLY A 153 15.74 6.58 -6.82
CA GLY A 153 15.38 7.11 -8.13
C GLY A 153 16.28 8.27 -8.55
N THR A 154 15.88 8.90 -9.66
CA THR A 154 16.65 9.96 -10.33
C THR A 154 17.11 11.05 -9.37
N LYS A 155 18.38 11.46 -9.49
CA LYS A 155 19.04 12.48 -8.66
C LYS A 155 19.13 12.10 -7.17
N GLY A 156 19.10 10.81 -6.84
CA GLY A 156 19.22 10.33 -5.47
C GLY A 156 18.01 10.69 -4.61
N LEU A 157 16.84 10.77 -5.22
CA LEU A 157 15.55 10.95 -4.54
C LEU A 157 14.83 9.61 -4.40
N SER A 158 14.18 9.41 -3.26
CA SER A 158 13.31 8.27 -3.05
C SER A 158 12.05 8.43 -3.90
N PHE A 159 11.50 7.31 -4.37
CA PHE A 159 10.24 7.31 -5.10
C PHE A 159 9.10 7.71 -4.17
N HIS A 160 8.19 8.58 -4.63
CA HIS A 160 7.04 8.99 -3.82
C HIS A 160 5.87 8.01 -3.91
N LYS A 161 5.89 7.11 -4.90
CA LYS A 161 4.87 6.09 -5.14
C LYS A 161 5.52 4.71 -5.19
N PHE A 162 4.81 3.72 -4.66
CA PHE A 162 5.23 2.33 -4.70
C PHE A 162 5.42 1.85 -6.14
N ASP A 163 4.46 2.15 -7.03
CA ASP A 163 4.50 1.80 -8.45
C ASP A 163 5.76 2.25 -9.18
N ASP A 164 6.24 3.46 -8.88
CA ASP A 164 7.44 3.98 -9.52
C ASP A 164 8.68 3.21 -9.05
N ALA A 165 8.71 2.82 -7.76
CA ALA A 165 9.75 1.96 -7.21
C ALA A 165 9.67 0.52 -7.74
N GLU A 166 8.47 -0.03 -7.95
CA GLU A 166 8.29 -1.38 -8.47
C GLU A 166 8.61 -1.46 -9.97
N LYS A 167 8.22 -0.45 -10.76
CA LYS A 167 8.67 -0.33 -12.16
C LYS A 167 10.18 -0.21 -12.25
N ALA A 168 10.78 0.56 -11.34
CA ALA A 168 12.23 0.67 -11.24
C ALA A 168 12.87 -0.69 -10.88
N ARG A 169 12.31 -1.43 -9.91
CA ARG A 169 12.76 -2.78 -9.55
C ARG A 169 12.68 -3.74 -10.74
N VAL A 170 11.57 -3.76 -11.47
CA VAL A 170 11.42 -4.59 -12.68
C VAL A 170 12.46 -4.21 -13.72
N LEU A 171 12.64 -2.92 -14.00
CA LEU A 171 13.61 -2.42 -14.97
C LEU A 171 15.05 -2.86 -14.64
N ILE A 172 15.48 -2.73 -13.39
CA ILE A 172 16.86 -3.07 -13.00
C ILE A 172 17.09 -4.59 -13.01
N VAL A 173 16.09 -5.38 -12.61
CA VAL A 173 16.13 -6.86 -12.68
C VAL A 173 16.18 -7.34 -14.13
N GLU A 174 15.43 -6.71 -15.05
CA GLU A 174 15.47 -7.07 -16.46
C GLU A 174 16.81 -6.74 -17.13
N ARG A 175 17.47 -5.65 -16.72
CA ARG A 175 18.74 -5.21 -17.30
C ARG A 175 19.95 -5.91 -16.72
N ALA A 176 19.93 -6.26 -15.44
CA ALA A 176 21.04 -6.92 -14.75
C ALA A 176 20.52 -7.97 -13.75
N PRO A 177 19.92 -9.07 -14.23
CA PRO A 177 19.29 -10.07 -13.38
C PRO A 177 20.28 -10.74 -12.42
N ASP A 178 21.51 -10.98 -12.86
CA ASP A 178 22.54 -11.65 -12.04
C ASP A 178 22.90 -10.83 -10.79
N ALA A 179 22.87 -9.49 -10.89
CA ALA A 179 23.18 -8.60 -9.79
C ALA A 179 21.95 -8.30 -8.90
N PHE A 180 20.75 -8.20 -9.49
CA PHE A 180 19.57 -7.66 -8.81
C PHE A 180 18.38 -8.62 -8.68
N ALA A 181 18.51 -9.90 -8.99
CA ALA A 181 17.43 -10.90 -8.90
C ALA A 181 16.68 -10.90 -7.54
N HIS A 182 17.35 -10.54 -6.46
CA HIS A 182 16.79 -10.50 -5.11
C HIS A 182 16.45 -9.09 -4.61
N ALA A 183 16.45 -8.10 -5.51
CA ALA A 183 16.05 -6.74 -5.16
C ALA A 183 14.55 -6.67 -4.85
N VAL A 184 14.18 -5.88 -3.85
CA VAL A 184 12.80 -5.69 -3.37
C VAL A 184 12.50 -4.20 -3.17
N VAL A 185 11.24 -3.79 -3.27
CA VAL A 185 10.85 -2.43 -2.88
C VAL A 185 10.76 -2.33 -1.36
N ALA A 186 11.38 -1.30 -0.80
CA ALA A 186 11.31 -0.94 0.61
C ALA A 186 10.81 0.50 0.76
N PHE A 187 10.42 0.89 1.98
CA PHE A 187 9.93 2.23 2.26
C PHE A 187 10.53 2.82 3.54
N ILE A 188 10.51 4.16 3.61
CA ILE A 188 10.70 4.96 4.82
C ILE A 188 9.43 5.76 5.07
N GLU A 189 9.06 5.88 6.33
CA GLU A 189 8.03 6.79 6.77
C GLU A 189 8.69 8.01 7.39
N THR A 190 8.30 9.19 6.89
CA THR A 190 8.73 10.47 7.44
C THR A 190 7.50 11.26 7.86
N THR A 191 7.59 11.95 8.99
CA THR A 191 6.65 13.01 9.33
C THR A 191 7.09 14.27 8.59
N ARG A 192 6.16 14.97 7.94
CA ARG A 192 6.46 16.29 7.35
C ARG A 192 7.08 17.16 8.45
N ARG A 193 8.36 17.56 8.30
CA ARG A 193 8.94 18.59 9.18
C ARG A 193 8.24 19.90 8.85
N ASP A 194 7.62 20.50 9.86
CA ASP A 194 7.20 21.91 9.83
C ASP A 194 8.40 22.82 9.51
#